data_AF-A0A7K6DE53-F1
#
_entry.id   AF-A0A7K6DE53-F1
#
_cell.length_a   1.000
_cell.length_b   1.000
_cell.length_c   1.000
_cell.angle_alpha   90.00
_cell.angle_beta   90.00
_cell.angle_gamma   90.00
#
_symmetry.space_group_name_H-M   'P 1'
#
loop_
_entity.id
_entity.type
_entity.pdbx_description
1 polymer ?
#
loop_
_entity_poly.entity_id
_entity_poly.type
_entity_poly.pdbx_seq_one_letter_code
_entity_poly.pdbx_strand_id
1 'polypeptide(L)' 'RLCHFLERPLSPEALEAVVANASFGAMSQNPMSNFSRSPRMVLDPRRGSFLRKGGAG' A
#
# COMPACT_ATOMS: atom_id res chain seq x y z
N ARG A 1 -7.43 -10.09 -12.89
CA ARG A 1 -8.79 -9.50 -12.79
C ARG A 1 -8.76 -7.98 -12.97
N LEU A 2 -8.03 -7.21 -12.16
CA LEU A 2 -7.94 -5.75 -12.34
C LEU A 2 -7.30 -5.32 -13.67
N CYS A 3 -6.15 -5.91 -14.07
CA CYS A 3 -5.50 -5.60 -15.34
C CYS A 3 -6.42 -5.84 -16.56
N HIS A 4 -7.22 -6.91 -16.52
CA HIS A 4 -8.20 -7.22 -17.56
C HIS A 4 -9.37 -6.23 -17.54
N PHE A 5 -9.92 -5.94 -16.35
CA PHE A 5 -11.00 -4.97 -16.19
C PHE A 5 -10.63 -3.57 -16.69
N LEU A 6 -9.37 -3.16 -16.48
CA LEU A 6 -8.86 -1.89 -16.96
C LEU A 6 -8.39 -1.93 -18.43
N GLU A 7 -8.48 -3.08 -19.09
CA GLU A 7 -7.95 -3.30 -20.45
C GLU A 7 -6.45 -2.95 -20.59
N ARG A 8 -5.69 -3.16 -19.51
CA ARG A 8 -4.25 -2.87 -19.43
C ARG A 8 -3.48 -4.15 -19.08
N PRO A 9 -3.10 -4.98 -20.07
CA PRO A 9 -2.26 -6.15 -19.81
C PRO A 9 -0.88 -5.71 -19.31
N LEU A 10 -0.33 -6.46 -18.37
CA LEU A 10 1.01 -6.27 -17.83
C LEU A 10 1.88 -7.46 -18.20
N SER A 11 3.18 -7.23 -18.38
CA SER A 11 4.14 -8.32 -18.46
C SER A 11 4.20 -9.06 -17.11
N PRO A 12 4.68 -10.32 -17.08
CA PRO A 12 4.87 -11.04 -15.82
C PRO A 12 5.72 -10.26 -14.81
N GLU A 13 6.79 -9.62 -15.26
CA GLU A 13 7.70 -8.84 -14.42
C GLU A 13 7.02 -7.61 -13.84
N ALA A 14 6.22 -6.91 -14.66
CA ALA A 14 5.45 -5.75 -14.21
C ALA A 14 4.36 -6.15 -13.21
N LEU A 15 3.74 -7.32 -13.39
CA LEU A 15 2.75 -7.85 -12.46
C LEU A 15 3.39 -8.17 -11.10
N GLU A 16 4.54 -8.86 -11.09
CA GLU A 16 5.30 -9.14 -9.87
C GLU A 16 5.72 -7.86 -9.15
N ALA A 17 6.18 -6.85 -9.89
CA ALA A 17 6.51 -5.55 -9.32
C ALA A 17 5.28 -4.90 -8.65
N VAL A 18 4.09 -4.98 -9.26
CA VAL A 18 2.85 -4.46 -8.65
C VAL A 18 2.53 -5.22 -7.37
N VAL A 19 2.59 -6.56 -7.38
CA VAL A 19 2.30 -7.39 -6.21
C VAL A 19 3.27 -7.06 -5.06
N ALA A 20 4.56 -6.96 -5.33
CA ALA A 20 5.57 -6.63 -4.33
C ALA A 20 5.34 -5.25 -3.71
N ASN A 21 5.10 -4.22 -4.54
CA ASN A 21 4.89 -2.85 -4.07
C ASN A 21 3.54 -2.63 -3.37
N ALA A 22 2.51 -3.39 -3.75
CA ALA A 22 1.18 -3.34 -3.12
C ALA A 22 1.07 -4.20 -1.85
N SER A 23 2.14 -4.91 -1.47
CA SER A 23 2.16 -5.69 -0.23
C SER A 23 2.05 -4.78 0.99
N PHE A 24 1.42 -5.28 2.07
CA PHE A 24 1.30 -4.52 3.32
C PHE A 24 2.68 -4.10 3.86
N GLY A 25 3.68 -4.98 3.78
CA GLY A 25 5.05 -4.69 4.18
C GLY A 25 5.62 -3.48 3.44
N ALA A 26 5.59 -3.51 2.10
CA ALA A 26 6.07 -2.41 1.27
C ALA A 26 5.29 -1.11 1.54
N MET A 27 3.96 -1.17 1.55
CA MET A 27 3.11 0.00 1.75
C MET A 27 3.24 0.62 3.15
N SER A 28 3.44 -0.20 4.19
CA SER A 28 3.61 0.27 5.57
C SER A 28 4.91 1.04 5.80
N GLN A 29 5.95 0.75 5.01
CA GLN A 29 7.24 1.43 5.08
C GLN A 29 7.36 2.60 4.11
N ASN A 30 6.55 2.66 3.06
CA ASN A 30 6.57 3.75 2.09
C ASN A 30 5.87 5.01 2.65
N PRO A 31 6.58 6.14 2.86
CA PRO A 31 6.00 7.37 3.41
C PRO A 31 4.88 7.99 2.58
N MET A 32 4.82 7.66 1.28
CA MET A 32 3.77 8.13 0.37
C MET A 32 2.47 7.35 0.48
N SER A 33 2.49 6.15 1.07
CA SER A 33 1.31 5.30 1.26
C SER A 33 0.93 5.07 2.72
N ASN A 34 1.87 5.18 3.67
CA ASN A 34 1.62 4.90 5.09
C ASN A 34 1.08 6.10 5.89
N PHE A 35 0.84 7.25 5.24
CA PHE A 35 0.31 8.48 5.85
C PHE A 35 1.20 9.13 6.92
N SER A 36 2.47 8.74 7.03
CA SER A 36 3.42 9.37 7.96
C SER A 36 3.68 10.86 7.67
N ARG A 37 3.46 11.30 6.42
CA ARG A 37 3.60 12.70 6.00
C ARG A 37 2.37 13.56 6.28
N SER A 38 1.26 12.97 6.76
CA SER A 38 0.05 13.72 7.07
C SER A 38 0.25 14.65 8.26
N PRO A 39 -0.36 15.84 8.28
CA PRO A 39 -0.36 16.70 9.46
C PRO A 39 -0.92 15.96 10.68
N ARG A 40 -0.33 16.17 11.86
CA ARG A 40 -0.74 15.50 13.11
C ARG A 40 -2.21 15.70 13.48
N MET A 41 -2.81 16.82 13.07
CA MET A 41 -4.23 17.10 13.29
C MET A 41 -5.15 16.13 12.52
N VAL A 42 -4.67 15.56 11.40
CA VAL A 42 -5.39 14.57 10.59
C VAL A 42 -5.07 13.16 11.10
N LEU A 43 -3.79 12.85 11.30
CA LEU A 43 -3.33 11.55 11.77
C LEU A 43 -2.15 11.73 12.74
N ASP A 44 -2.35 11.44 14.03
CA ASP A 44 -1.26 11.46 15.01
C ASP A 44 -0.61 10.08 15.13
N PRO A 45 0.63 9.90 14.63
CA PRO A 45 1.32 8.60 14.66
C PRO A 45 1.59 8.08 16.08
N ARG A 46 1.50 8.94 17.10
CA ARG A 46 1.65 8.53 18.52
C ARG A 46 0.49 7.67 19.01
N ARG A 47 -0.67 7.73 18.35
CA ARG A 47 -1.87 6.97 18.71
C ARG A 47 -1.96 5.64 17.96
N GLY A 48 -1.06 5.40 17.01
CA GLY A 48 -1.02 4.20 16.18
C GLY A 48 -0.64 4.52 14.75
N SER A 49 -0.29 3.48 13.99
CA SER A 49 -0.05 3.57 12.54
C SER A 49 -1.35 3.42 11.75
N PHE A 50 -1.43 4.08 10.59
CA PHE A 50 -2.55 3.92 9.66
C PHE A 50 -2.64 2.47 9.15
N LEU A 51 -1.52 1.92 8.70
CA LEU A 51 -1.39 0.53 8.30
C LEU A 51 -0.97 -0.30 9.54
N ARG A 52 -1.96 -0.89 10.23
CA ARG A 52 -1.78 -1.47 11.58
C ARG A 52 -1.45 -2.97 11.66
N LYS A 53 -2.19 -3.84 10.95
CA LYS A 53 -2.05 -5.30 11.09
C LYS A 53 -1.88 -6.06 9.77
N GLY A 54 -2.51 -5.62 8.68
CA GLY A 54 -2.29 -6.20 7.35
C GLY A 54 -2.64 -7.67 7.19
N GLY A 55 -3.39 -8.26 8.13
CA GLY A 55 -3.80 -9.67 8.12
C GLY A 55 -5.30 -9.81 8.31
N ALA A 56 -5.84 -10.95 7.89
CA ALA A 56 -7.23 -11.33 8.15
C ALA A 56 -7.29 -12.15 9.44
N GLY A 57 -8.26 -11.85 10.30
CA GLY A 57 -8.64 -12.65 11.48
C GLY A 57 -7.51 -12.97 12.44
#